data_AF-A0A9P8FDR3-F1
#
_entry.id   AF-A0A9P8FDR3-F1
#
_cell.length_a   1.000
_cell.length_b   1.000
_cell.length_c   1.000
_cell.angle_alpha   90.00
_cell.angle_beta   90.00
_cell.angle_gamma   90.00
#
_symmetry.space_group_name_H-M   'P 1'
#
loop_
_entity.id
_entity.type
_entity.pdbx_description
1 polymer ?
#
loop_
_entity_poly.entity_id
_entity_poly.type
_entity_poly.pdbx_seq_one_letter_code
_entity_poly.pdbx_strand_id
1 'polypeptide(L)'
;MSFSSLVSDLTYRDRNGGGDDKRSTMSRQVSTMSRARSYASTAATSVSITGDISSQLHGGYSHPLARAWQAERQLTKSMLIYPLFITDNPDEETLIPSLPGQYRRGLNKLVPFLRPLIAKGLKSVILFGVPLHPDAKDSLGTSADDPTGPVIASIRLLRKAFPSLFITADVCLCEYTSHGHCGILREDGSLNNALSVDRISDVAMAYAEAGAHCVAPSDMNDGRIRAIKLKLIEAGIAHKVVLMSYSAKFSGCLYGPFRDAAGSSPSFGDRRYRTQISDAMLFTVLTFT
;
A
#
# COMPACT_ATOMS: atom_id res chain seq x y z
N MET A 1 34.51 -11.51 27.00
CA MET A 1 34.60 -12.85 26.39
C MET A 1 34.22 -12.69 24.92
N SER A 2 35.20 -12.85 24.04
CA SER A 2 35.12 -12.55 22.61
C SER A 2 34.72 -13.80 21.82
N PHE A 3 34.01 -13.59 20.71
CA PHE A 3 33.37 -14.53 19.78
C PHE A 3 34.31 -15.58 19.13
N SER A 4 35.56 -15.68 19.59
CA SER A 4 36.61 -16.53 19.03
C SER A 4 36.62 -17.96 19.58
N SER A 5 35.80 -18.29 20.58
CA SER A 5 35.79 -19.59 21.26
C SER A 5 34.79 -20.62 20.69
N LEU A 6 34.06 -20.29 19.62
CA LEU A 6 32.96 -21.13 19.10
C LEU A 6 33.28 -21.92 17.83
N VAL A 7 34.51 -21.82 17.30
CA VAL A 7 34.90 -22.48 16.03
C VAL A 7 35.90 -23.63 16.25
N SER A 8 36.32 -23.89 17.49
CA SER A 8 37.35 -24.90 17.78
C SER A 8 36.81 -26.30 18.08
N ASP A 9 35.49 -26.49 18.19
CA ASP A 9 34.88 -27.75 18.67
C ASP A 9 34.33 -28.68 17.58
N LEU A 10 34.60 -28.43 16.29
CA LEU A 10 34.03 -29.20 15.19
C LEU A 10 35.00 -30.11 14.41
N THR A 11 36.22 -30.35 14.90
CA THR A 11 37.20 -31.19 14.16
C THR A 11 37.85 -32.32 14.96
N TYR A 12 37.24 -32.79 16.06
CA TYR A 12 37.79 -33.94 16.79
C TYR A 12 36.74 -34.95 17.29
N ARG A 13 36.39 -35.90 16.40
CA ARG A 13 35.77 -37.24 16.61
C ARG A 13 35.37 -37.72 15.21
N ASP A 14 35.95 -38.74 14.58
CA ASP A 14 36.15 -40.10 15.06
C ASP A 14 37.33 -40.81 14.38
N ARG A 15 38.01 -41.65 15.16
CA ARG A 15 38.83 -42.80 14.73
C ARG A 15 38.21 -44.02 15.42
N ASN A 16 37.81 -45.08 14.70
CA ASN A 16 38.55 -46.36 14.64
C ASN A 16 37.78 -47.50 13.93
N GLY A 17 38.55 -48.40 13.30
CA GLY A 17 38.20 -49.78 12.88
C GLY A 17 37.86 -49.92 11.39
N GLY A 18 38.49 -50.73 10.54
CA GLY A 18 39.45 -51.84 10.68
C GLY A 18 39.09 -52.89 9.61
N GLY A 19 40.05 -53.43 8.84
CA GLY A 19 39.85 -54.60 7.98
C GLY A 19 40.49 -54.54 6.57
N ASP A 20 41.37 -55.51 6.32
CA ASP A 20 42.13 -55.81 5.11
C ASP A 20 41.29 -56.01 3.82
N ASP A 21 41.84 -55.67 2.64
CA ASP A 21 42.20 -56.70 1.65
C ASP A 21 42.99 -56.19 0.44
N LYS A 22 43.87 -57.07 -0.06
CA LYS A 22 44.87 -56.86 -1.12
C LYS A 22 44.25 -56.94 -2.53
N ARG A 23 44.62 -56.02 -3.43
CA ARG A 23 44.95 -56.38 -4.83
C ARG A 23 45.74 -55.29 -5.57
N SER A 24 46.83 -55.75 -6.17
CA SER A 24 47.82 -55.02 -6.96
C SER A 24 47.29 -54.58 -8.33
N THR A 25 47.60 -53.35 -8.75
CA THR A 25 47.89 -53.05 -10.16
C THR A 25 48.88 -51.88 -10.23
N MET A 26 50.00 -52.10 -10.92
CA MET A 26 51.06 -51.11 -11.15
C MET A 26 50.55 -49.94 -12.01
N SER A 27 50.95 -48.71 -11.69
CA SER A 27 51.69 -47.87 -12.65
C SER A 27 52.21 -46.57 -12.04
N ARG A 28 53.45 -46.23 -12.45
CA ARG A 28 54.10 -44.91 -12.46
C ARG A 28 54.38 -44.20 -11.13
N GLN A 29 55.61 -44.38 -10.67
CA GLN A 29 56.36 -43.30 -10.02
C GLN A 29 56.45 -42.08 -10.96
N VAL A 30 55.89 -40.95 -10.55
CA VAL A 30 56.47 -39.63 -10.84
C VAL A 30 56.33 -38.81 -9.57
N SER A 31 57.47 -38.53 -8.94
CA SER A 31 57.62 -37.55 -7.88
C SER A 31 57.25 -36.16 -8.40
N THR A 32 56.13 -35.62 -7.95
CA THR A 32 55.83 -34.18 -8.09
C THR A 32 55.62 -33.60 -6.71
N MET A 33 56.65 -32.87 -6.29
CA MET A 33 56.66 -32.06 -5.09
C MET A 33 55.36 -31.25 -4.97
N SER A 34 54.68 -31.34 -3.84
CA SER A 34 53.67 -30.34 -3.47
C SER A 34 54.38 -29.01 -3.29
N ARG A 35 54.48 -28.26 -4.39
CA ARG A 35 54.89 -26.86 -4.38
C ARG A 35 53.80 -26.13 -3.59
N ALA A 36 54.05 -25.91 -2.30
CA ALA A 36 53.39 -24.83 -1.58
C ALA A 36 53.43 -23.62 -2.52
N ARG A 37 52.27 -23.01 -2.80
CA ARG A 37 52.24 -21.72 -3.47
C ARG A 37 52.90 -20.73 -2.51
N SER A 38 54.23 -20.64 -2.63
CA SER A 38 54.98 -19.45 -2.30
C SER A 38 54.37 -18.36 -3.17
N TYR A 39 53.49 -17.58 -2.58
CA TYR A 39 53.27 -16.23 -3.07
C TYR A 39 54.58 -15.52 -2.78
N ALA A 40 55.50 -15.56 -3.74
CA ALA A 40 56.58 -14.62 -3.80
C ALA A 40 55.92 -13.25 -3.63
N SER A 41 56.30 -12.58 -2.54
CA SER A 41 55.99 -11.18 -2.29
C SER A 41 56.56 -10.39 -3.46
N THR A 42 55.82 -10.32 -4.56
CA THR A 42 56.05 -9.33 -5.61
C THR A 42 55.89 -8.02 -4.90
N ALA A 43 57.04 -7.36 -4.74
CA ALA A 43 57.24 -6.01 -4.30
C ALA A 43 55.92 -5.24 -4.31
N ALA A 44 55.44 -4.95 -3.11
CA ALA A 44 54.49 -3.88 -2.91
C ALA A 44 55.14 -2.63 -3.48
N THR A 45 54.92 -2.36 -4.76
CA THR A 45 55.15 -1.05 -5.34
C THR A 45 54.17 -0.18 -4.59
N SER A 46 54.71 0.46 -3.55
CA SER A 46 54.08 1.41 -2.67
C SER A 46 53.27 2.39 -3.52
N VAL A 47 51.97 2.13 -3.62
CA VAL A 47 51.04 3.19 -3.99
C VAL A 47 51.17 4.16 -2.84
N SER A 48 51.87 5.27 -3.09
CA SER A 48 51.79 6.46 -2.26
C SER A 48 50.34 6.92 -2.34
N ILE A 49 49.49 6.35 -1.48
CA ILE A 49 48.13 6.84 -1.25
C ILE A 49 48.30 8.06 -0.33
N THR A 50 48.95 9.10 -0.86
CA THR A 50 48.89 10.44 -0.29
C THR A 50 47.52 11.01 -0.66
N GLY A 51 46.54 10.60 0.14
CA GLY A 51 45.14 10.98 0.09
C GLY A 51 44.34 10.03 0.98
N ASP A 52 43.92 10.48 2.15
CA ASP A 52 43.09 9.69 3.08
C ASP A 52 41.87 9.12 2.33
N ILE A 53 41.72 7.81 2.26
CA ILE A 53 40.48 7.22 1.79
C ILE A 53 39.44 7.43 2.89
N SER A 54 38.66 8.50 2.78
CA SER A 54 37.65 8.83 3.76
C SER A 54 36.50 7.80 3.79
N SER A 55 36.23 7.05 2.70
CA SER A 55 35.26 5.93 2.65
C SER A 55 35.34 5.09 1.37
N GLN A 56 35.42 3.75 1.49
CA GLN A 56 35.22 2.78 0.39
C GLN A 56 33.79 2.22 0.43
N LEU A 57 32.89 2.70 -0.43
CA LEU A 57 31.45 2.35 -0.37
C LEU A 57 31.03 1.15 -1.24
N HIS A 58 31.79 0.84 -2.30
CA HIS A 58 31.47 -0.24 -3.24
C HIS A 58 31.33 -1.62 -2.57
N GLY A 59 32.02 -1.84 -1.45
CA GLY A 59 31.89 -3.07 -0.66
C GLY A 59 30.48 -3.29 -0.10
N GLY A 60 29.76 -2.22 0.24
CA GLY A 60 28.45 -2.27 0.89
C GLY A 60 27.29 -2.76 0.00
N TYR A 61 27.48 -2.83 -1.32
CA TYR A 61 26.43 -3.21 -2.28
C TYR A 61 26.90 -4.12 -3.43
N SER A 62 28.09 -4.73 -3.29
CA SER A 62 28.69 -5.62 -4.29
C SER A 62 27.89 -6.91 -4.52
N HIS A 63 27.22 -7.43 -3.48
CA HIS A 63 26.44 -8.67 -3.53
C HIS A 63 24.91 -8.40 -3.50
N PRO A 64 24.04 -9.22 -4.15
CA PRO A 64 22.59 -9.06 -4.07
C PRO A 64 22.03 -8.95 -2.65
N LEU A 65 22.54 -9.78 -1.72
CA LEU A 65 22.16 -9.71 -0.31
C LEU A 65 22.63 -8.41 0.37
N ALA A 66 23.84 -7.94 0.06
CA ALA A 66 24.36 -6.70 0.62
C ALA A 66 23.49 -5.51 0.19
N ARG A 67 23.01 -5.49 -1.06
CA ARG A 67 22.02 -4.51 -1.53
C ARG A 67 20.70 -4.58 -0.76
N ALA A 68 20.23 -5.77 -0.42
CA ALA A 68 19.01 -5.93 0.38
C ALA A 68 19.18 -5.42 1.82
N TRP A 69 20.39 -5.50 2.40
CA TRP A 69 20.70 -4.94 3.72
C TRP A 69 20.73 -3.41 3.75
N GLN A 70 20.99 -2.76 2.61
CA GLN A 70 20.95 -1.30 2.51
C GLN A 70 19.52 -0.73 2.53
N ALA A 71 18.49 -1.58 2.40
CA ALA A 71 17.11 -1.12 2.47
C ALA A 71 16.74 -0.77 3.92
N GLU A 72 16.42 0.50 4.18
CA GLU A 72 15.90 0.96 5.49
C GLU A 72 14.57 0.30 5.86
N ARG A 73 13.79 -0.10 4.84
CA ARG A 73 12.53 -0.84 5.00
C ARG A 73 12.30 -1.78 3.84
N GLN A 74 11.99 -3.03 4.16
CA GLN A 74 11.60 -4.03 3.17
C GLN A 74 10.09 -4.04 2.95
N LEU A 75 9.66 -4.20 1.70
CA LEU A 75 8.24 -4.31 1.36
C LEU A 75 7.69 -5.67 1.80
N THR A 76 6.59 -5.67 2.53
CA THR A 76 5.87 -6.88 2.94
C THR A 76 4.42 -6.82 2.46
N LYS A 77 3.77 -7.99 2.34
CA LYS A 77 2.39 -8.08 1.82
C LYS A 77 1.38 -7.28 2.64
N SER A 78 1.59 -7.15 3.95
CA SER A 78 0.71 -6.38 4.84
C SER A 78 0.76 -4.88 4.61
N MET A 79 1.76 -4.37 3.88
CA MET A 79 1.83 -2.96 3.48
C MET A 79 0.92 -2.62 2.30
N LEU A 80 0.33 -3.62 1.63
CA LEU A 80 -0.50 -3.44 0.45
C LEU A 80 -1.97 -3.19 0.84
N ILE A 81 -2.56 -2.13 0.27
CA ILE A 81 -4.00 -1.83 0.33
C ILE A 81 -4.52 -1.89 -1.10
N TYR A 82 -5.55 -2.72 -1.34
CA TYR A 82 -6.08 -2.91 -2.69
C TYR A 82 -7.36 -2.08 -2.92
N PRO A 83 -7.42 -1.20 -3.92
CA PRO A 83 -8.62 -0.42 -4.22
C PRO A 83 -9.70 -1.25 -4.91
N LEU A 84 -10.96 -1.03 -4.55
CA LEU A 84 -12.14 -1.68 -5.14
C LEU A 84 -13.15 -0.61 -5.59
N PHE A 85 -13.56 -0.69 -6.85
CA PHE A 85 -14.63 0.15 -7.42
C PHE A 85 -15.93 -0.64 -7.41
N ILE A 86 -16.91 -0.17 -6.64
CA ILE A 86 -18.13 -0.92 -6.35
C ILE A 86 -19.32 -0.19 -6.94
N THR A 87 -20.12 -0.88 -7.74
CA THR A 87 -21.32 -0.31 -8.35
C THR A 87 -22.59 -0.74 -7.62
N ASP A 88 -23.67 -0.04 -7.91
CA ASP A 88 -25.02 -0.31 -7.42
C ASP A 88 -25.69 -1.51 -8.11
N ASN A 89 -25.25 -1.90 -9.31
CA ASN A 89 -25.67 -3.13 -9.97
C ASN A 89 -24.96 -4.35 -9.34
N PRO A 90 -25.66 -5.27 -8.63
CA PRO A 90 -25.03 -6.35 -7.88
C PRO A 90 -24.22 -7.35 -8.70
N ASP A 91 -24.55 -7.53 -9.98
CA ASP A 91 -23.94 -8.53 -10.86
C ASP A 91 -22.94 -7.95 -11.86
N GLU A 92 -22.69 -6.64 -11.82
CA GLU A 92 -21.78 -5.97 -12.74
C GLU A 92 -20.33 -6.46 -12.59
N GLU A 93 -19.64 -6.59 -13.72
CA GLU A 93 -18.19 -6.78 -13.78
C GLU A 93 -17.66 -6.13 -15.06
N THR A 94 -17.55 -4.79 -15.02
CA THR A 94 -17.19 -3.99 -16.19
C THR A 94 -15.71 -3.61 -16.12
N LEU A 95 -14.93 -3.98 -17.14
CA LEU A 95 -13.53 -3.54 -17.27
C LEU A 95 -13.46 -2.02 -17.35
N ILE A 96 -12.50 -1.41 -16.66
CA ILE A 96 -12.19 0.01 -16.77
C ILE A 96 -11.07 0.17 -17.83
N PRO A 97 -11.36 0.67 -19.04
CA PRO A 97 -10.39 0.64 -20.14
C PRO A 97 -9.10 1.43 -19.84
N SER A 98 -9.22 2.55 -19.13
CA SER A 98 -8.09 3.40 -18.76
C SER A 98 -7.28 2.88 -17.57
N LEU A 99 -7.77 1.86 -16.87
CA LEU A 99 -7.11 1.23 -15.72
C LEU A 99 -6.97 -0.28 -15.94
N PRO A 100 -5.94 -0.72 -16.70
CA PRO A 100 -5.81 -2.10 -17.14
C PRO A 100 -5.87 -3.12 -16.01
N GLY A 101 -6.70 -4.16 -16.19
CA GLY A 101 -6.90 -5.22 -15.20
C GLY A 101 -7.81 -4.85 -14.02
N GLN A 102 -8.32 -3.61 -13.96
CA GLN A 102 -9.29 -3.17 -12.96
C GLN A 102 -10.71 -3.17 -13.52
N TYR A 103 -11.66 -3.49 -12.65
CA TYR A 103 -13.06 -3.61 -12.99
C TYR A 103 -13.89 -2.88 -11.95
N ARG A 104 -14.98 -2.27 -12.42
CA ARG A 104 -16.13 -1.93 -11.61
C ARG A 104 -16.91 -3.21 -11.33
N ARG A 105 -17.16 -3.49 -10.05
CA ARG A 105 -17.77 -4.75 -9.61
C ARG A 105 -19.00 -4.50 -8.77
N GLY A 106 -20.04 -5.28 -9.05
CA GLY A 106 -21.19 -5.39 -8.19
C GLY A 106 -20.90 -6.19 -6.92
N LEU A 107 -21.81 -6.07 -5.95
CA LEU A 107 -21.72 -6.71 -4.64
C LEU A 107 -21.54 -8.24 -4.73
N ASN A 108 -22.22 -8.91 -5.66
CA ASN A 108 -22.17 -10.37 -5.82
C ASN A 108 -20.81 -10.87 -6.32
N LYS A 109 -20.01 -10.00 -6.95
CA LYS A 109 -18.68 -10.35 -7.50
C LYS A 109 -17.55 -10.18 -6.50
N LEU A 110 -17.74 -9.41 -5.43
CA LEU A 110 -16.67 -9.06 -4.49
C LEU A 110 -16.08 -10.26 -3.74
N VAL A 111 -16.93 -11.12 -3.17
CA VAL A 111 -16.46 -12.26 -2.37
C VAL A 111 -15.70 -13.29 -3.22
N PRO A 112 -16.21 -13.73 -4.39
CA PRO A 112 -15.45 -14.59 -5.29
C PRO A 112 -14.12 -13.99 -5.72
N PHE A 113 -14.09 -12.69 -6.03
CA PHE A 113 -12.90 -11.98 -6.47
C PHE A 113 -11.82 -11.86 -5.37
N LEU A 114 -12.22 -11.52 -4.14
CA LEU A 114 -11.27 -11.29 -3.05
C LEU A 114 -10.74 -12.58 -2.43
N ARG A 115 -11.50 -13.67 -2.46
CA ARG A 115 -11.10 -14.97 -1.88
C ARG A 115 -9.69 -15.42 -2.29
N PRO A 116 -9.33 -15.50 -3.59
CA PRO A 116 -7.97 -15.88 -4.00
C PRO A 116 -6.90 -14.84 -3.60
N LEU A 117 -7.24 -13.55 -3.54
CA LEU A 117 -6.30 -12.49 -3.14
C LEU A 117 -5.97 -12.58 -1.64
N ILE A 118 -6.98 -12.84 -0.81
CA ILE A 118 -6.82 -13.05 0.62
C ILE A 118 -6.00 -14.31 0.88
N ALA A 119 -6.24 -15.40 0.14
CA ALA A 119 -5.42 -16.61 0.21
C ALA A 119 -3.94 -16.36 -0.15
N LYS A 120 -3.66 -15.41 -1.06
CA LYS A 120 -2.29 -14.97 -1.40
C LYS A 120 -1.68 -14.03 -0.35
N GLY A 121 -2.45 -13.60 0.64
CA GLY A 121 -2.00 -12.78 1.77
C GLY A 121 -2.44 -11.32 1.74
N LEU A 122 -3.43 -10.93 0.91
CA LEU A 122 -4.03 -9.59 0.98
C LEU A 122 -4.65 -9.35 2.36
N LYS A 123 -4.33 -8.22 3.00
CA LYS A 123 -4.80 -7.87 4.35
C LYS A 123 -5.71 -6.66 4.40
N SER A 124 -5.67 -5.77 3.40
CA SER A 124 -6.40 -4.51 3.43
C SER A 124 -6.98 -4.15 2.07
N VAL A 125 -8.18 -3.58 2.09
CA VAL A 125 -8.85 -3.01 0.90
C VAL A 125 -9.28 -1.57 1.18
N ILE A 126 -9.39 -0.77 0.13
CA ILE A 126 -10.05 0.54 0.16
C ILE A 126 -11.21 0.56 -0.82
N LEU A 127 -12.38 0.95 -0.33
CA LEU A 127 -13.64 0.91 -1.06
C LEU A 127 -13.96 2.28 -1.68
N PHE A 128 -14.32 2.28 -2.97
CA PHE A 128 -14.84 3.43 -3.70
C PHE A 128 -16.22 3.07 -4.26
N GLY A 129 -17.25 3.81 -3.87
CA GLY A 129 -18.59 3.66 -4.41
C GLY A 129 -18.71 4.38 -5.76
N VAL A 130 -19.31 3.71 -6.73
CA VAL A 130 -19.51 4.21 -8.09
C VAL A 130 -20.98 3.97 -8.45
N PRO A 131 -21.91 4.76 -7.89
CA PRO A 131 -23.32 4.63 -8.23
C PRO A 131 -23.53 5.00 -9.70
N LEU A 132 -24.19 4.13 -10.46
CA LEU A 132 -24.48 4.31 -11.88
C LEU A 132 -25.93 4.70 -12.15
N HIS A 133 -26.82 4.52 -11.17
CA HIS A 133 -28.21 4.93 -11.28
C HIS A 133 -28.31 6.45 -11.49
N PRO A 134 -29.08 6.94 -12.47
CA PRO A 134 -29.18 8.37 -12.78
C PRO A 134 -29.56 9.25 -11.58
N ASP A 135 -30.49 8.75 -10.75
CA ASP A 135 -31.01 9.48 -9.58
C ASP A 135 -30.11 9.38 -8.35
N ALA A 136 -28.97 8.69 -8.44
CA ALA A 136 -28.07 8.55 -7.31
C ALA A 136 -27.21 9.79 -7.06
N LYS A 137 -27.22 10.79 -7.95
CA LYS A 137 -26.40 12.00 -7.82
C LYS A 137 -27.23 13.25 -7.65
N ASP A 138 -26.95 14.02 -6.62
CA ASP A 138 -27.58 15.31 -6.34
C ASP A 138 -26.54 16.37 -5.93
N SER A 139 -26.96 17.58 -5.54
CA SER A 139 -26.02 18.65 -5.16
C SER A 139 -25.37 18.44 -3.77
N LEU A 140 -25.88 17.51 -2.95
CA LEU A 140 -25.44 17.30 -1.57
C LEU A 140 -24.67 15.99 -1.38
N GLY A 141 -24.66 15.13 -2.40
CA GLY A 141 -24.13 13.77 -2.31
C GLY A 141 -24.94 12.91 -1.34
N THR A 142 -26.27 12.98 -1.38
CA THR A 142 -27.14 12.26 -0.41
C THR A 142 -26.92 10.75 -0.41
N SER A 143 -26.58 10.16 -1.55
CA SER A 143 -26.32 8.72 -1.67
C SER A 143 -24.98 8.25 -1.07
N ALA A 144 -24.10 9.16 -0.66
CA ALA A 144 -22.77 8.83 -0.15
C ALA A 144 -22.82 7.93 1.10
N ASP A 145 -23.85 8.07 1.94
CA ASP A 145 -24.08 7.28 3.14
C ASP A 145 -25.40 6.52 3.13
N ASP A 146 -25.95 6.27 1.94
CA ASP A 146 -27.13 5.43 1.79
C ASP A 146 -26.86 4.05 2.42
N PRO A 147 -27.64 3.62 3.43
CA PRO A 147 -27.49 2.31 4.07
C PRO A 147 -27.60 1.12 3.10
N THR A 148 -28.21 1.32 1.93
CA THR A 148 -28.34 0.36 0.83
C THR A 148 -27.33 0.61 -0.30
N GLY A 149 -26.56 1.69 -0.22
CA GLY A 149 -25.55 2.07 -1.19
C GLY A 149 -24.37 1.09 -1.27
N PRO A 150 -23.58 1.16 -2.36
CA PRO A 150 -22.57 0.17 -2.69
C PRO A 150 -21.48 0.02 -1.61
N VAL A 151 -21.06 1.13 -0.99
CA VAL A 151 -19.99 1.12 0.02
C VAL A 151 -20.46 0.45 1.32
N ILE A 152 -21.59 0.88 1.89
CA ILE A 152 -22.10 0.33 3.14
C ILE A 152 -22.49 -1.15 2.99
N ALA A 153 -23.13 -1.51 1.88
CA ALA A 153 -23.46 -2.91 1.58
C ALA A 153 -22.19 -3.77 1.50
N SER A 154 -21.13 -3.26 0.87
CA SER A 154 -19.84 -3.94 0.76
C SER A 154 -19.12 -4.07 2.09
N ILE A 155 -19.12 -3.04 2.93
CA ILE A 155 -18.54 -3.12 4.27
C ILE A 155 -19.19 -4.29 5.04
N ARG A 156 -20.53 -4.31 5.11
CA ARG A 156 -21.27 -5.35 5.84
C ARG A 156 -21.00 -6.75 5.27
N LEU A 157 -21.01 -6.89 3.94
CA LEU A 157 -20.71 -8.15 3.26
C LEU A 157 -19.29 -8.65 3.59
N LEU A 158 -18.29 -7.78 3.46
CA LEU A 158 -16.88 -8.15 3.66
C LEU A 158 -16.55 -8.41 5.12
N ARG A 159 -17.18 -7.69 6.07
CA ARG A 159 -17.06 -7.99 7.51
C ARG A 159 -17.55 -9.39 7.83
N LYS A 160 -18.65 -9.84 7.20
CA LYS A 160 -19.19 -11.19 7.37
C LYS A 160 -18.34 -12.25 6.68
N ALA A 161 -17.93 -12.01 5.43
CA ALA A 161 -17.22 -12.99 4.62
C ALA A 161 -15.74 -13.15 5.01
N PHE A 162 -15.09 -12.06 5.43
CA PHE A 162 -13.66 -12.03 5.72
C PHE A 162 -13.37 -11.25 7.02
N PRO A 163 -13.62 -11.84 8.20
CA PRO A 163 -13.48 -11.14 9.49
C PRO A 163 -12.09 -10.56 9.76
N SER A 164 -11.03 -11.14 9.18
CA SER A 164 -9.65 -10.68 9.31
C SER A 164 -9.22 -9.64 8.27
N LEU A 165 -10.08 -9.28 7.32
CA LEU A 165 -9.75 -8.28 6.29
C LEU A 165 -9.92 -6.88 6.90
N PHE A 166 -8.88 -6.06 6.78
CA PHE A 166 -8.94 -4.66 7.15
C PHE A 166 -9.67 -3.88 6.04
N ILE A 167 -10.68 -3.11 6.42
CA ILE A 167 -11.59 -2.46 5.47
C ILE A 167 -11.48 -0.96 5.68
N THR A 168 -10.99 -0.29 4.65
CA THR A 168 -10.92 1.16 4.55
C THR A 168 -12.02 1.64 3.62
N ALA A 169 -12.74 2.69 3.98
CA ALA A 169 -13.71 3.36 3.10
C ALA A 169 -13.19 4.76 2.75
N ASP A 170 -13.15 5.09 1.46
CA ASP A 170 -12.88 6.47 1.01
C ASP A 170 -14.07 7.36 1.40
N VAL A 171 -13.78 8.51 2.02
CA VAL A 171 -14.81 9.49 2.39
C VAL A 171 -14.65 10.72 1.50
N CYS A 172 -15.59 10.88 0.57
CA CYS A 172 -15.65 11.99 -0.37
C CYS A 172 -17.07 12.11 -0.95
N LEU A 173 -17.36 13.25 -1.58
CA LEU A 173 -18.66 13.52 -2.22
C LEU A 173 -18.58 13.55 -3.76
N CYS A 174 -17.41 13.38 -4.36
CA CYS A 174 -17.28 13.59 -5.81
C CYS A 174 -17.93 12.51 -6.67
N GLU A 175 -18.08 11.30 -6.15
CA GLU A 175 -18.76 10.18 -6.79
C GLU A 175 -20.28 10.34 -6.72
N TYR A 176 -20.77 11.14 -5.77
CA TYR A 176 -22.19 11.24 -5.40
C TYR A 176 -22.81 12.59 -5.75
N THR A 177 -22.00 13.58 -6.11
CA THR A 177 -22.50 14.91 -6.48
C THR A 177 -22.75 15.04 -7.98
N SER A 178 -23.83 15.73 -8.36
CA SER A 178 -24.19 15.99 -9.76
C SER A 178 -23.16 16.87 -10.50
N HIS A 179 -22.43 17.70 -9.76
CA HIS A 179 -21.36 18.55 -10.28
C HIS A 179 -19.95 17.91 -10.19
N GLY A 180 -19.80 16.77 -9.50
CA GLY A 180 -18.52 16.04 -9.41
C GLY A 180 -17.42 16.74 -8.59
N HIS A 181 -17.78 17.63 -7.66
CA HIS A 181 -16.83 18.27 -6.74
C HIS A 181 -16.82 17.51 -5.41
N CYS A 182 -15.72 17.60 -4.65
CA CYS A 182 -15.58 16.86 -3.39
C CYS A 182 -16.33 17.48 -2.20
N GLY A 183 -17.21 18.46 -2.43
CA GLY A 183 -17.97 19.13 -1.38
C GLY A 183 -19.16 19.89 -1.96
N ILE A 184 -19.96 20.48 -1.06
CA ILE A 184 -21.16 21.24 -1.36
C ILE A 184 -20.76 22.62 -1.88
N LEU A 185 -21.40 23.08 -2.96
CA LEU A 185 -21.15 24.40 -3.56
C LEU A 185 -22.14 25.45 -3.04
N ARG A 186 -21.68 26.70 -2.99
CA ARG A 186 -22.55 27.88 -2.84
C ARG A 186 -23.20 28.23 -4.18
N GLU A 187 -24.14 29.17 -4.16
CA GLU A 187 -24.80 29.69 -5.37
C GLU A 187 -23.81 30.28 -6.39
N ASP A 188 -22.69 30.84 -5.94
CA ASP A 188 -21.62 31.37 -6.78
C ASP A 188 -20.67 30.29 -7.36
N GLY A 189 -20.93 29.01 -7.07
CA GLY A 189 -20.11 27.87 -7.49
C GLY A 189 -18.84 27.65 -6.65
N SER A 190 -18.60 28.47 -5.61
CA SER A 190 -17.49 28.27 -4.68
C SER A 190 -17.77 27.14 -3.69
N LEU A 191 -16.72 26.49 -3.19
CA LEU A 191 -16.84 25.41 -2.21
C LEU A 191 -17.31 25.95 -0.84
N ASN A 192 -18.43 25.44 -0.34
CA ASN A 192 -18.90 25.72 1.01
C ASN A 192 -18.22 24.76 2.02
N ASN A 193 -17.05 25.17 2.53
CA ASN A 193 -16.26 24.34 3.44
C ASN A 193 -17.04 23.89 4.68
N ALA A 194 -17.84 24.77 5.31
CA ALA A 194 -18.56 24.43 6.54
C ALA A 194 -19.60 23.32 6.31
N LEU A 195 -20.46 23.48 5.31
CA LEU A 195 -21.45 22.45 4.96
C LEU A 195 -20.78 21.16 4.45
N SER A 196 -19.70 21.29 3.67
CA SER A 196 -18.96 20.14 3.15
C SER A 196 -18.36 19.32 4.29
N VAL A 197 -17.71 19.97 5.25
CA VAL A 197 -17.10 19.30 6.42
C VAL A 197 -18.14 18.57 7.25
N ASP A 198 -19.31 19.18 7.48
CA ASP A 198 -20.37 18.54 8.25
C ASP A 198 -20.89 17.28 7.56
N ARG A 199 -21.23 17.42 6.26
CA ARG A 199 -21.70 16.31 5.42
C ARG A 199 -20.68 15.18 5.31
N ILE A 200 -19.40 15.49 5.09
CA ILE A 200 -18.31 14.50 5.03
C ILE A 200 -18.15 13.79 6.38
N SER A 201 -18.39 14.49 7.48
CA SER A 201 -18.35 13.88 8.81
C SER A 201 -19.50 12.90 9.03
N ASP A 202 -20.70 13.19 8.50
CA ASP A 202 -21.82 12.24 8.52
C ASP A 202 -21.51 10.97 7.71
N VAL A 203 -20.94 11.13 6.50
CA VAL A 203 -20.56 9.99 5.66
C VAL A 203 -19.51 9.11 6.35
N ALA A 204 -18.50 9.74 6.97
CA ALA A 204 -17.49 9.01 7.74
C ALA A 204 -18.11 8.23 8.91
N MET A 205 -19.07 8.83 9.62
CA MET A 205 -19.80 8.17 10.69
C MET A 205 -20.61 6.97 10.20
N ALA A 206 -21.36 7.13 9.11
CA ALA A 206 -22.16 6.04 8.55
C ALA A 206 -21.31 4.84 8.12
N TYR A 207 -20.13 5.07 7.53
CA TYR A 207 -19.21 3.99 7.18
C TYR A 207 -18.60 3.32 8.42
N ALA A 208 -18.26 4.10 9.44
CA ALA A 208 -17.77 3.57 10.71
C ALA A 208 -18.83 2.68 11.40
N GLU A 209 -20.08 3.14 11.46
CA GLU A 209 -21.21 2.39 12.01
C GLU A 209 -21.54 1.13 11.19
N ALA A 210 -21.37 1.18 9.87
CA ALA A 210 -21.48 0.00 9.01
C ALA A 210 -20.40 -1.06 9.28
N GLY A 211 -19.31 -0.67 9.97
CA GLY A 211 -18.24 -1.57 10.40
C GLY A 211 -16.93 -1.41 9.64
N ALA A 212 -16.68 -0.27 8.98
CA ALA A 212 -15.37 0.04 8.44
C ALA A 212 -14.33 0.13 9.57
N HIS A 213 -13.16 -0.46 9.37
CA HIS A 213 -12.05 -0.36 10.33
C HIS A 213 -11.31 0.96 10.21
N CYS A 214 -11.38 1.57 9.02
CA CYS A 214 -10.74 2.83 8.72
C CYS A 214 -11.64 3.67 7.81
N VAL A 215 -11.72 4.96 8.11
CA VAL A 215 -12.29 5.96 7.22
C VAL A 215 -11.16 6.82 6.69
N ALA A 216 -11.17 7.08 5.38
CA ALA A 216 -10.07 7.73 4.69
C ALA A 216 -10.56 8.96 3.90
N PRO A 217 -10.65 10.14 4.55
CA PRO A 217 -11.15 11.36 3.93
C PRO A 217 -10.18 11.88 2.87
N SER A 218 -10.66 11.96 1.63
CA SER A 218 -9.86 12.34 0.46
C SER A 218 -10.33 13.65 -0.20
N ASP A 219 -11.23 14.34 0.47
CA ASP A 219 -11.94 15.55 0.03
C ASP A 219 -11.09 16.83 0.06
N MET A 220 -10.06 16.90 0.93
CA MET A 220 -9.18 18.05 1.14
C MET A 220 -9.86 19.34 1.65
N ASN A 221 -11.03 19.27 2.30
CA ASN A 221 -11.61 20.42 3.00
C ASN A 221 -10.80 20.79 4.24
N ASP A 222 -10.86 22.07 4.62
CA ASP A 222 -10.16 22.58 5.80
C ASP A 222 -10.90 22.15 7.07
N GLY A 223 -10.18 21.56 8.01
CA GLY A 223 -10.72 21.16 9.31
C GLY A 223 -11.54 19.86 9.33
N ARG A 224 -11.73 19.16 8.19
CA ARG A 224 -12.55 17.92 8.15
C ARG A 224 -12.11 16.84 9.14
N ILE A 225 -10.79 16.67 9.34
CA ILE A 225 -10.25 15.65 10.24
C ILE A 225 -10.69 15.91 11.69
N ARG A 226 -10.70 17.17 12.13
CA ARG A 226 -11.18 17.54 13.47
C ARG A 226 -12.66 17.20 13.62
N ALA A 227 -13.49 17.57 12.64
CA ALA A 227 -14.92 17.32 12.69
C ALA A 227 -15.25 15.81 12.74
N ILE A 228 -14.62 15.01 11.87
CA ILE A 228 -14.77 13.55 11.85
C ILE A 228 -14.32 12.94 13.18
N LYS A 229 -13.14 13.35 13.69
CA LYS A 229 -12.61 12.80 14.94
C LYS A 229 -13.52 13.12 16.13
N LEU A 230 -14.10 14.32 16.19
CA LEU A 230 -15.06 14.69 17.23
C LEU A 230 -16.33 13.83 17.16
N LYS A 231 -16.95 13.65 15.98
CA LYS A 231 -18.12 12.77 15.84
C LYS A 231 -17.81 11.32 16.26
N LEU A 232 -16.64 10.79 15.90
CA LEU A 232 -16.20 9.45 16.31
C LEU A 232 -16.01 9.34 17.84
N ILE A 233 -15.53 10.41 18.50
CA ILE A 233 -15.36 10.46 19.96
C ILE A 233 -16.73 10.52 20.64
N GLU A 234 -17.62 11.39 20.17
CA GLU A 234 -18.98 11.56 20.70
C GLU A 234 -19.81 10.27 20.58
N ALA A 235 -19.67 9.53 19.47
CA ALA A 235 -20.29 8.22 19.29
C ALA A 235 -19.61 7.09 20.10
N GLY A 236 -18.49 7.37 20.78
CA GLY A 236 -17.78 6.39 21.60
C GLY A 236 -17.03 5.31 20.82
N ILE A 237 -16.82 5.49 19.51
CA ILE A 237 -16.19 4.49 18.62
C ILE A 237 -14.79 4.89 18.11
N ALA A 238 -14.29 6.08 18.49
CA ALA A 238 -12.97 6.57 18.06
C ALA A 238 -11.79 5.63 18.38
N HIS A 239 -11.93 4.75 19.37
CA HIS A 239 -10.91 3.76 19.74
C HIS A 239 -10.92 2.50 18.85
N LYS A 240 -11.94 2.33 18.00
CA LYS A 240 -12.12 1.17 17.10
C LYS A 240 -11.88 1.52 15.64
N VAL A 241 -11.92 2.81 15.28
CA VAL A 241 -11.91 3.28 13.90
C VAL A 241 -10.68 4.13 13.66
N VAL A 242 -9.88 3.72 12.68
CA VAL A 242 -8.70 4.45 12.22
C VAL A 242 -9.13 5.63 11.34
N LEU A 243 -8.56 6.81 11.58
CA LEU A 243 -8.78 7.97 10.72
C LEU A 243 -7.52 8.20 9.86
N MET A 244 -7.61 7.81 8.58
CA MET A 244 -6.50 7.88 7.63
C MET A 244 -6.67 9.09 6.71
N SER A 245 -6.14 10.23 7.13
CA SER A 245 -6.23 11.45 6.35
C SER A 245 -5.36 11.38 5.10
N TYR A 246 -5.93 11.70 3.94
CA TYR A 246 -5.16 12.19 2.80
C TYR A 246 -4.70 13.62 3.16
N SER A 247 -3.60 13.73 3.91
CA SER A 247 -3.14 15.02 4.45
C SER A 247 -2.46 15.86 3.38
N ALA A 248 -1.75 15.23 2.45
CA ALA A 248 -1.23 15.89 1.25
C ALA A 248 -1.76 15.17 0.01
N LYS A 249 -2.79 15.72 -0.63
CA LYS A 249 -3.33 15.25 -1.93
C LYS A 249 -3.26 16.40 -2.92
N PHE A 250 -2.38 16.25 -3.92
CA PHE A 250 -2.08 17.31 -4.88
C PHE A 250 -3.04 17.33 -6.05
N SER A 251 -3.24 18.50 -6.67
CA SER A 251 -3.82 18.57 -8.01
C SER A 251 -2.80 18.14 -9.05
N GLY A 252 -3.22 17.36 -10.06
CA GLY A 252 -2.35 16.93 -11.14
C GLY A 252 -3.08 16.11 -12.20
N CYS A 253 -2.39 15.77 -13.28
CA CYS A 253 -2.94 15.00 -14.40
C CYS A 253 -2.98 13.48 -14.17
N LEU A 254 -2.40 12.99 -13.08
CA LEU A 254 -2.26 11.55 -12.79
C LEU A 254 -3.55 10.87 -12.31
N TYR A 255 -4.66 11.59 -12.23
CA TYR A 255 -5.96 11.05 -11.81
C TYR A 255 -6.88 10.62 -12.96
N GLY A 256 -6.45 10.76 -14.22
CA GLY A 256 -7.29 10.45 -15.40
C GLY A 256 -7.96 9.08 -15.31
N PRO A 257 -7.19 7.97 -15.22
CA PRO A 257 -7.75 6.62 -15.10
C PRO A 257 -8.71 6.42 -13.92
N PHE A 258 -8.44 7.08 -12.80
CA PHE A 258 -9.30 6.99 -11.62
C PHE A 258 -10.64 7.70 -11.83
N ARG A 259 -10.66 8.83 -12.53
CA ARG A 259 -11.91 9.57 -12.81
C ARG A 259 -12.86 8.77 -13.68
N ASP A 260 -12.33 8.01 -14.65
CA ASP A 260 -13.11 7.09 -15.47
C ASP A 260 -13.65 5.93 -14.63
N ALA A 261 -12.81 5.37 -13.75
CA ALA A 261 -13.19 4.28 -12.86
C ALA A 261 -14.32 4.67 -11.88
N ALA A 262 -14.23 5.88 -11.31
CA ALA A 262 -15.14 6.38 -10.28
C ALA A 262 -16.33 7.18 -10.85
N GLY A 263 -16.37 7.43 -12.17
CA GLY A 263 -17.40 8.26 -12.79
C GLY A 263 -17.46 9.67 -12.19
N SER A 264 -16.33 10.22 -11.76
CA SER A 264 -16.22 11.42 -10.94
C SER A 264 -15.57 12.61 -11.66
N SER A 265 -15.63 12.65 -12.99
CA SER A 265 -15.17 13.82 -13.75
C SER A 265 -15.99 15.06 -13.38
N PRO A 266 -15.35 16.19 -12.99
CA PRO A 266 -16.09 17.40 -12.61
C PRO A 266 -16.85 17.97 -13.81
N SER A 267 -18.08 18.43 -13.58
CA SER A 267 -18.97 18.94 -14.63
C SER A 267 -18.56 20.33 -15.12
N PHE A 268 -17.85 21.12 -14.30
CA PHE A 268 -17.22 22.38 -14.69
C PHE A 268 -16.04 22.73 -13.76
N GLY A 269 -15.06 23.50 -14.27
CA GLY A 269 -13.91 23.96 -13.49
C GLY A 269 -12.86 22.88 -13.17
N ASP A 270 -11.82 23.25 -12.41
CA ASP A 270 -10.77 22.34 -11.93
C ASP A 270 -10.71 22.38 -10.40
N ARG A 271 -10.32 21.27 -9.77
CA ARG A 271 -10.25 21.10 -8.32
C ARG A 271 -8.96 21.71 -7.75
N ARG A 272 -8.77 23.01 -7.98
CA ARG A 272 -7.56 23.78 -7.60
C ARG A 272 -7.43 24.06 -6.11
N TYR A 273 -8.42 23.70 -5.29
CA TYR A 273 -8.30 23.73 -3.83
C TYR A 273 -7.32 22.65 -3.30
N ARG A 274 -6.98 21.64 -4.13
CA ARG A 274 -5.87 20.73 -3.83
C ARG A 274 -4.55 21.48 -4.00
N THR A 275 -3.56 21.13 -3.18
CA THR A 275 -2.24 21.75 -3.24
C THR A 275 -1.67 21.65 -4.65
N GLN A 276 -1.25 22.78 -5.21
CA GLN A 276 -0.59 22.85 -6.52
C GLN A 276 0.91 22.65 -6.33
N ILE A 277 1.54 21.84 -7.19
CA ILE A 277 3.00 21.78 -7.29
C ILE A 277 3.38 22.01 -8.76
N SER A 278 4.38 22.87 -8.99
CA SER A 278 4.92 23.16 -10.32
C SER A 278 5.81 22.03 -10.87
N ASP A 279 6.47 21.21 -10.03
CA ASP A 279 7.35 20.10 -10.46
C ASP A 279 7.52 18.99 -9.39
N ALA A 280 6.48 18.21 -9.09
CA ALA A 280 6.67 17.01 -8.25
C ALA A 280 5.80 15.81 -8.65
N MET A 281 6.44 14.65 -8.59
CA MET A 281 5.87 13.31 -8.65
C MET A 281 4.82 13.12 -7.53
N LEU A 282 3.71 12.47 -7.82
CA LEU A 282 2.55 12.32 -6.91
C LEU A 282 2.94 11.75 -5.54
N PHE A 283 2.89 12.57 -4.49
CA PHE A 283 2.89 12.11 -3.10
C PHE A 283 1.47 12.23 -2.55
N THR A 284 0.81 11.12 -2.25
CA THR A 284 -0.30 11.15 -1.30
C THR A 284 0.26 10.80 0.07
N VAL A 285 0.38 11.78 0.96
CA VAL A 285 0.75 11.50 2.35
C VAL A 285 -0.51 11.07 3.09
N LEU A 286 -0.55 9.81 3.50
CA LEU A 286 -1.58 9.27 4.37
C LEU A 286 -1.09 9.39 5.80
N THR A 287 -1.82 10.15 6.63
CA THR A 287 -1.52 10.29 8.06
C THR A 287 -2.57 9.54 8.86
N PHE A 288 -2.13 8.64 9.72
CA PHE A 288 -2.98 7.87 10.61
C PHE A 288 -3.12 8.62 11.94
N THR A 289 -4.36 8.87 12.37
CA THR A 289 -4.71 9.58 13.61
C THR A 289 -5.79 8.87 14.40
#